data_AF-A0A518FLK0-F1
#
_entry.id   AF-A0A518FLK0-F1
#
_cell.length_a   1.000
_cell.length_b   1.000
_cell.length_c   1.000
_cell.angle_alpha   90.00
_cell.angle_beta   90.00
_cell.angle_gamma   90.00
#
_symmetry.space_group_name_H-M   'P 1'
#
loop_
_entity.id
_entity.type
_entity.pdbx_description
1 polymer ?
#
loop_
_entity_poly.entity_id
_entity_poly.type
_entity_poly.pdbx_seq_one_letter_code
_entity_poly.pdbx_strand_id
1 'polypeptide(L)'
;MKPKETELIIGLRSGVLSRDDFSACFPSQIDSTYFKHELESALKNRDPDVVEDLLFLGFEFSLFTLQHTKLLCSLLNQGWHRSHEDVASILQTLKSPESVDALFTAVNTRYDYLSYDDSTALAVKCVWALSGTDTEEARNKIEFIAEHDPRDFVKQLAISKLLKH
;
A
#
# COMPACT_ATOMS: atom_id res chain seq x y z
N MET A 1 4.71 -8.16 -16.41
CA MET A 1 5.32 -6.98 -17.05
C MET A 1 6.32 -7.43 -18.09
N LYS A 2 6.36 -6.78 -19.26
CA LYS A 2 7.32 -7.12 -20.34
C LYS A 2 8.66 -6.41 -20.08
N PRO A 3 9.82 -6.97 -20.48
CA PRO A 3 11.12 -6.33 -20.28
C PRO A 3 11.20 -4.88 -20.80
N LYS A 4 10.62 -4.62 -21.98
CA LYS A 4 10.52 -3.28 -22.57
C LYS A 4 9.73 -2.30 -21.69
N GLU A 5 8.69 -2.76 -21.00
CA GLU A 5 7.89 -1.92 -20.10
C GLU A 5 8.74 -1.52 -18.89
N THR A 6 9.47 -2.47 -18.29
CA THR A 6 10.40 -2.21 -17.18
C THR A 6 11.47 -1.18 -17.55
N GLU A 7 12.10 -1.30 -18.73
CA GLU A 7 13.09 -0.33 -19.21
C GLU A 7 12.52 1.09 -19.32
N LEU A 8 11.29 1.22 -19.84
CA LEU A 8 10.61 2.52 -19.95
C LEU A 8 10.24 3.09 -18.58
N ILE A 9 9.83 2.25 -17.63
CA ILE A 9 9.52 2.65 -16.25
C ILE A 9 10.78 3.15 -15.55
N ILE A 10 11.92 2.47 -15.72
CA ILE A 10 13.22 2.93 -15.19
C ILE A 10 13.61 4.27 -15.82
N GLY A 11 13.41 4.44 -17.12
CA GLY A 11 13.64 5.70 -17.83
C GLY A 11 12.80 6.84 -17.26
N LEU A 12 11.52 6.60 -17.00
CA LEU A 12 10.62 7.57 -16.39
C LEU A 12 11.01 7.89 -14.94
N ARG A 13 11.24 6.87 -14.11
CA ARG A 13 11.62 7.03 -12.68
C ARG A 13 12.93 7.78 -12.51
N SER A 14 13.89 7.57 -13.40
CA SER A 14 15.19 8.26 -13.38
C SER A 14 15.15 9.68 -13.98
N GLY A 15 14.02 10.09 -14.57
CA GLY A 15 13.88 11.38 -15.25
C GLY A 15 14.57 11.46 -16.61
N VAL A 16 15.08 10.34 -17.13
CA VAL A 16 15.66 10.25 -18.47
C VAL A 16 14.58 10.35 -19.54
N LEU A 17 13.39 9.81 -19.25
CA LEU A 17 12.23 9.85 -20.12
C LEU A 17 11.18 10.79 -19.54
N SER A 18 10.66 11.70 -20.36
CA SER A 18 9.54 12.55 -19.96
C SER A 18 8.26 11.72 -19.87
N ARG A 19 7.25 12.23 -19.14
CA ARG A 19 5.92 11.60 -19.10
C ARG A 19 5.33 11.45 -20.50
N ASP A 20 5.45 12.47 -21.35
CA ASP A 20 4.87 12.45 -22.70
C ASP A 20 5.55 11.41 -23.59
N ASP A 21 6.89 11.36 -23.55
CA ASP A 21 7.67 10.36 -24.30
C ASP A 21 7.39 8.94 -23.81
N PHE A 22 7.25 8.78 -22.49
CA PHE A 22 6.86 7.51 -21.88
C PHE A 22 5.48 7.09 -22.36
N SER A 23 4.47 7.96 -22.28
CA SER A 23 3.11 7.64 -22.74
C SER A 23 3.05 7.34 -24.24
N ALA A 24 3.90 7.96 -25.06
CA ALA A 24 4.00 7.67 -26.49
C ALA A 24 4.68 6.32 -26.80
N CYS A 25 5.62 5.90 -25.96
CA CYS A 25 6.46 4.71 -26.20
C CYS A 25 5.99 3.46 -25.44
N PHE A 26 5.20 3.62 -24.38
CA PHE A 26 4.73 2.52 -23.56
C PHE A 26 3.77 1.63 -24.36
N PRO A 27 4.01 0.30 -24.45
CA PRO A 27 3.32 -0.56 -25.39
C PRO A 27 1.88 -0.92 -24.99
N SER A 28 1.49 -0.58 -23.76
CA SER A 28 0.19 -0.92 -23.17
C SER A 28 -0.54 0.37 -22.78
N GLN A 29 -1.87 0.36 -22.77
CA GLN A 29 -2.62 1.48 -22.22
C GLN A 29 -2.47 1.48 -20.69
N ILE A 30 -1.95 2.58 -20.13
CA ILE A 30 -1.74 2.70 -18.68
C ILE A 30 -3.03 3.22 -18.06
N ASP A 31 -3.85 2.27 -17.61
CA ASP A 31 -5.10 2.54 -16.94
C ASP A 31 -5.30 1.61 -15.74
N SER A 32 -6.46 1.73 -15.11
CA SER A 32 -6.82 0.90 -13.97
C SER A 32 -6.92 -0.59 -14.31
N THR A 33 -7.26 -0.96 -15.55
CA THR A 33 -7.36 -2.36 -15.99
C THR A 33 -5.97 -2.96 -16.12
N TYR A 34 -5.04 -2.23 -16.73
CA TYR A 34 -3.63 -2.60 -16.81
C TYR A 34 -3.03 -2.80 -15.42
N PHE A 35 -3.20 -1.82 -14.53
CA PHE A 35 -2.70 -1.90 -13.16
C PHE A 35 -3.22 -3.15 -12.44
N LYS A 36 -4.53 -3.41 -12.51
CA LYS A 36 -5.15 -4.58 -11.91
C LYS A 36 -4.54 -5.89 -12.42
N HIS A 37 -4.46 -6.06 -13.74
CA HIS A 37 -3.94 -7.27 -14.37
C HIS A 37 -2.48 -7.53 -13.98
N GLU A 38 -1.63 -6.50 -14.04
CA GLU A 38 -0.23 -6.66 -13.70
C GLU A 38 -0.03 -6.90 -12.21
N LEU A 39 -0.83 -6.29 -11.32
CA LEU A 39 -0.78 -6.55 -9.88
C LEU A 39 -1.22 -7.99 -9.54
N GLU A 40 -2.27 -8.52 -10.20
CA GLU A 40 -2.68 -9.92 -10.07
C GLU A 40 -1.55 -10.87 -10.50
N SER A 41 -0.87 -10.55 -11.61
CA SER A 41 0.28 -11.32 -12.09
C SER A 41 1.46 -11.26 -11.11
N ALA A 42 1.78 -10.08 -10.57
CA ALA A 42 2.86 -9.89 -9.60
C ALA A 42 2.59 -10.66 -8.30
N LEU A 43 1.35 -10.62 -7.80
CA LEU A 43 0.91 -11.42 -6.64
C LEU A 43 1.09 -12.92 -6.88
N LYS A 44 0.68 -13.40 -8.07
CA LYS A 44 0.79 -14.82 -8.44
C LYS A 44 2.26 -15.27 -8.53
N ASN A 45 3.11 -14.44 -9.12
CA ASN A 45 4.52 -14.76 -9.36
C ASN A 45 5.43 -14.40 -8.18
N ARG A 46 4.91 -13.68 -7.18
CA ARG A 46 5.66 -13.13 -6.03
C ARG A 46 6.84 -12.28 -6.49
N ASP A 47 6.55 -11.35 -7.40
CA ASP A 47 7.55 -10.51 -8.05
C ASP A 47 7.60 -9.12 -7.39
N PRO A 48 8.57 -8.85 -6.48
CA PRO A 48 8.64 -7.59 -5.76
C PRO A 48 9.04 -6.41 -6.64
N ASP A 49 9.81 -6.66 -7.71
CA ASP A 49 10.28 -5.60 -8.61
C ASP A 49 9.09 -5.07 -9.44
N VAL A 50 8.26 -5.98 -9.95
CA VAL A 50 7.02 -5.60 -10.65
C VAL A 50 6.05 -4.87 -9.71
N VAL A 51 5.97 -5.26 -8.42
CA VAL A 51 5.15 -4.51 -7.46
C VAL A 51 5.66 -3.07 -7.32
N GLU A 52 6.96 -2.86 -7.13
CA GLU A 52 7.54 -1.53 -7.01
C GLU A 52 7.27 -0.68 -8.26
N ASP A 53 7.47 -1.26 -9.45
CA ASP A 53 7.18 -0.62 -10.74
C ASP A 53 5.71 -0.21 -10.87
N LEU A 54 4.79 -1.09 -10.49
CA LEU A 54 3.36 -0.80 -10.55
C LEU A 54 2.94 0.27 -9.55
N LEU A 55 3.44 0.24 -8.31
CA LEU A 55 3.10 1.26 -7.33
C LEU A 55 3.61 2.63 -7.78
N PHE A 56 4.83 2.70 -8.33
CA PHE A 56 5.36 3.91 -8.94
C PHE A 56 4.42 4.44 -10.05
N LEU A 57 4.04 3.60 -11.02
CA LEU A 57 3.11 3.99 -12.07
C LEU A 57 1.74 4.39 -11.52
N GLY A 58 1.27 3.72 -10.47
CA GLY A 58 0.01 4.01 -9.82
C GLY A 58 -0.01 5.41 -9.21
N PHE A 59 1.08 5.83 -8.56
CA PHE A 59 1.23 7.19 -8.05
C PHE A 59 1.36 8.21 -9.18
N GLU A 60 2.25 7.94 -10.13
CA GLU A 60 2.51 8.83 -11.26
C GLU A 60 1.23 9.10 -12.05
N PHE A 61 0.54 8.05 -12.50
CA PHE A 61 -0.65 8.17 -13.35
C PHE A 61 -1.99 8.17 -12.59
N SER A 62 -1.96 8.26 -11.25
CA SER A 62 -3.17 8.30 -10.40
C SER A 62 -4.12 7.13 -10.68
N LEU A 63 -3.58 5.91 -10.75
CA LEU A 63 -4.34 4.72 -11.17
C LEU A 63 -5.14 4.06 -10.04
N PHE A 64 -4.90 4.42 -8.78
CA PHE A 64 -5.53 3.77 -7.64
C PHE A 64 -7.02 4.09 -7.55
N THR A 65 -7.86 3.06 -7.58
CA THR A 65 -9.30 3.17 -7.42
C THR A 65 -9.80 2.10 -6.45
N LEU A 66 -11.04 2.25 -5.97
CA LEU A 66 -11.65 1.30 -5.02
C LEU A 66 -11.65 -0.16 -5.52
N GLN A 67 -11.63 -0.39 -6.83
CA GLN A 67 -11.59 -1.74 -7.39
C GLN A 67 -10.30 -2.50 -7.09
N HIS A 68 -9.22 -1.78 -6.74
CA HIS A 68 -7.93 -2.38 -6.40
C HIS A 68 -7.83 -2.77 -4.92
N THR A 69 -8.78 -2.35 -4.07
CA THR A 69 -8.71 -2.53 -2.61
C THR A 69 -8.39 -3.97 -2.23
N LYS A 70 -9.10 -4.96 -2.78
CA LYS A 70 -8.90 -6.38 -2.43
C LYS A 70 -7.50 -6.87 -2.75
N LEU A 71 -6.94 -6.47 -3.90
CA LEU A 71 -5.59 -6.84 -4.31
C LEU A 71 -4.54 -6.15 -3.43
N LEU A 72 -4.74 -4.88 -3.09
CA LEU A 72 -3.86 -4.14 -2.20
C LEU A 72 -3.90 -4.70 -0.77
N CYS A 73 -5.06 -5.09 -0.25
CA CYS A 73 -5.19 -5.79 1.03
C CYS A 73 -4.47 -7.13 1.01
N SER A 74 -4.58 -7.88 -0.09
CA SER A 74 -3.86 -9.15 -0.25
C SER A 74 -2.35 -8.92 -0.27
N LEU A 75 -1.87 -7.93 -1.03
CA LEU A 75 -0.46 -7.54 -1.12
C LEU A 75 0.07 -7.11 0.24
N LEU A 76 -0.64 -6.24 0.97
CA LEU A 76 -0.20 -5.72 2.27
C LEU A 76 0.20 -6.83 3.27
N ASN A 77 -0.41 -8.01 3.18
CA ASN A 77 -0.12 -9.12 4.10
C ASN A 77 0.89 -10.12 3.53
N GLN A 78 1.60 -9.80 2.46
CA GLN A 78 2.62 -10.66 1.84
C GLN A 78 4.04 -10.27 2.27
N GLY A 79 4.74 -11.17 2.98
CA GLY A 79 6.11 -10.90 3.44
C GLY A 79 7.22 -10.92 2.37
N TRP A 80 6.92 -11.15 1.09
CA TRP A 80 7.94 -11.31 0.03
C TRP A 80 8.34 -10.00 -0.68
N HIS A 81 7.70 -8.88 -0.37
CA HIS A 81 8.04 -7.56 -0.92
C HIS A 81 8.31 -6.52 0.18
N ARG A 82 8.77 -5.33 -0.21
CA ARG A 82 9.16 -4.25 0.72
C ARG A 82 8.27 -3.01 0.68
N SER A 83 7.22 -3.03 -0.12
CA SER A 83 6.33 -1.88 -0.36
C SER A 83 5.15 -1.75 0.61
N HIS A 84 5.24 -2.34 1.81
CA HIS A 84 4.09 -2.39 2.74
C HIS A 84 3.61 -0.99 3.14
N GLU A 85 4.55 -0.09 3.35
CA GLU A 85 4.26 1.30 3.70
C GLU A 85 3.55 2.06 2.58
N ASP A 86 3.94 1.85 1.32
CA ASP A 86 3.27 2.45 0.16
C ASP A 86 1.84 1.92 0.03
N VAL A 87 1.67 0.60 0.17
CA VAL A 87 0.36 -0.04 0.14
C VAL A 87 -0.55 0.50 1.24
N ALA A 88 -0.03 0.67 2.47
CA ALA A 88 -0.79 1.26 3.58
C ALA A 88 -1.21 2.71 3.27
N SER A 89 -0.34 3.53 2.66
CA SER A 89 -0.66 4.90 2.24
C SER A 89 -1.70 4.95 1.12
N ILE A 90 -1.69 4.00 0.19
CA ILE A 90 -2.72 3.88 -0.85
C ILE A 90 -4.07 3.54 -0.21
N LEU A 91 -4.11 2.54 0.67
CA LEU A 91 -5.34 2.13 1.37
C LEU A 91 -5.89 3.26 2.26
N GLN A 92 -5.04 4.05 2.90
CA GLN A 92 -5.44 5.27 3.63
C GLN A 92 -6.17 6.27 2.73
N THR A 93 -5.76 6.39 1.47
CA THR A 93 -6.39 7.29 0.50
C THR A 93 -7.73 6.72 0.02
N LEU A 94 -7.79 5.40 -0.20
CA LEU A 94 -8.99 4.72 -0.67
C LEU A 94 -10.09 4.62 0.38
N LYS A 95 -9.75 4.56 1.68
CA LYS A 95 -10.68 4.54 2.82
C LYS A 95 -11.78 3.48 2.71
N SER A 96 -11.47 2.35 2.08
CA SER A 96 -12.44 1.29 1.88
C SER A 96 -12.63 0.48 3.16
N PRO A 97 -13.88 0.23 3.63
CA PRO A 97 -14.16 -0.68 4.73
C PRO A 97 -13.55 -2.07 4.54
N GLU A 98 -13.43 -2.54 3.30
CA GLU A 98 -12.81 -3.85 2.99
C GLU A 98 -11.32 -3.93 3.37
N SER A 99 -10.68 -2.80 3.72
CA SER A 99 -9.27 -2.76 4.12
C SER A 99 -9.01 -2.89 5.62
N VAL A 100 -10.05 -2.81 6.46
CA VAL A 100 -9.92 -2.74 7.93
C VAL A 100 -9.13 -3.93 8.49
N ASP A 101 -9.53 -5.16 8.17
CA ASP A 101 -8.85 -6.35 8.68
C ASP A 101 -7.40 -6.49 8.16
N ALA A 102 -7.14 -6.12 6.91
CA ALA A 102 -5.80 -6.17 6.34
C ALA A 102 -4.87 -5.15 7.01
N LEU A 103 -5.34 -3.91 7.20
CA LEU A 103 -4.61 -2.87 7.91
C LEU A 103 -4.33 -3.26 9.35
N PHE A 104 -5.33 -3.82 10.06
CA PHE A 104 -5.16 -4.31 11.42
C PHE A 104 -4.13 -5.45 11.50
N THR A 105 -4.16 -6.38 10.55
CA THR A 105 -3.17 -7.45 10.46
C THR A 105 -1.75 -6.88 10.28
N ALA A 106 -1.59 -5.90 9.40
CA ALA A 106 -0.31 -5.24 9.14
C ALA A 106 0.23 -4.47 10.36
N VAL A 107 -0.63 -3.84 11.19
CA VAL A 107 -0.21 -3.24 12.47
C VAL A 107 0.50 -4.28 13.35
N ASN A 108 -0.05 -5.50 13.40
CA ASN A 108 0.44 -6.56 14.29
C ASN A 108 1.56 -7.41 13.68
N THR A 109 1.86 -7.23 12.40
CA THR A 109 2.88 -8.03 11.71
C THR A 109 4.26 -7.39 11.88
N ARG A 110 5.29 -8.23 12.00
CA ARG A 110 6.70 -7.82 11.99
C ARG A 110 7.36 -8.35 10.74
N TYR A 111 7.89 -7.44 9.94
CA TYR A 111 8.62 -7.79 8.73
C TYR A 111 10.11 -7.63 8.98
N ASP A 112 10.92 -8.63 8.60
CA ASP A 112 12.37 -8.63 8.87
C ASP A 112 13.07 -7.37 8.33
N TYR A 113 12.65 -6.88 7.17
CA TYR A 113 13.23 -5.68 6.55
C TYR A 113 12.86 -4.36 7.28
N LEU A 114 11.84 -4.39 8.15
CA LEU A 114 11.42 -3.29 9.02
C LEU A 114 11.80 -3.55 10.50
N SER A 115 12.71 -4.49 10.77
CA SER A 115 13.13 -4.79 12.14
C SER A 115 13.86 -3.62 12.81
N TYR A 116 14.43 -2.70 12.02
CA TYR A 116 15.18 -1.53 12.52
C TYR A 116 14.32 -0.58 13.37
N ASP A 117 12.99 -0.55 13.17
CA ASP A 117 12.04 0.27 13.93
C ASP A 117 10.89 -0.55 14.53
N ASP A 118 11.03 -1.88 14.64
CA ASP A 118 9.97 -2.79 15.05
C ASP A 118 8.66 -2.63 14.22
N SER A 119 8.82 -2.34 12.93
CA SER A 119 7.72 -2.06 11.99
C SER A 119 6.80 -0.91 12.45
N THR A 120 7.33 0.03 13.23
CA THR A 120 6.55 1.14 13.83
C THR A 120 6.02 2.09 12.77
N ALA A 121 6.83 2.45 11.77
CA ALA A 121 6.41 3.35 10.70
C ALA A 121 5.22 2.78 9.90
N LEU A 122 5.26 1.48 9.57
CA LEU A 122 4.14 0.77 8.95
C LEU A 122 2.90 0.79 9.85
N ALA A 123 3.04 0.40 11.13
CA ALA A 123 1.93 0.38 12.07
C ALA A 123 1.26 1.76 12.22
N VAL A 124 2.05 2.83 12.29
CA VAL A 124 1.55 4.21 12.32
C VAL A 124 0.71 4.52 11.08
N LYS A 125 1.21 4.20 9.88
CA LYS A 125 0.46 4.39 8.62
C LYS A 125 -0.85 3.60 8.62
N CYS A 126 -0.84 2.37 9.10
CA CYS A 126 -2.05 1.56 9.20
C CYS A 126 -3.06 2.12 10.21
N VAL A 127 -2.63 2.66 11.37
CA VAL A 127 -3.52 3.33 12.33
C VAL A 127 -4.16 4.59 11.71
N TRP A 128 -3.39 5.37 10.95
CA TRP A 128 -3.94 6.50 10.20
C TRP A 128 -4.95 6.07 9.14
N ALA A 129 -4.68 4.98 8.42
CA ALA A 129 -5.60 4.41 7.44
C ALA A 129 -6.91 3.94 8.09
N LEU A 130 -6.82 3.16 9.19
CA LEU A 130 -7.99 2.71 9.97
C LEU A 130 -8.84 3.89 10.43
N SER A 131 -8.23 4.92 11.01
CA SER A 131 -8.94 6.11 11.48
C SER A 131 -9.61 6.88 10.34
N GLY A 132 -9.12 6.77 9.11
CA GLY A 132 -9.69 7.42 7.94
C GLY A 132 -10.88 6.68 7.30
N THR A 133 -11.07 5.39 7.59
CA THR A 133 -12.13 4.54 7.02
C THR A 133 -13.51 4.77 7.66
N ASP A 134 -13.55 5.35 8.87
CA ASP A 134 -14.76 5.82 9.56
C ASP A 134 -15.88 4.75 9.69
N THR A 135 -15.51 3.55 10.15
CA THR A 135 -16.46 2.47 10.47
C THR A 135 -16.34 2.05 11.93
N GLU A 136 -17.43 1.49 12.49
CA GLU A 136 -17.43 0.90 13.83
C GLU A 136 -16.36 -0.20 13.96
N GLU A 137 -16.21 -1.02 12.91
CA GLU A 137 -15.18 -2.05 12.87
C GLU A 137 -13.77 -1.45 12.98
N ALA A 138 -13.47 -0.41 12.19
CA ALA A 138 -12.17 0.26 12.25
C ALA A 138 -11.93 0.87 13.63
N ARG A 139 -12.95 1.45 14.25
CA ARG A 139 -12.89 1.98 15.62
C ARG A 139 -12.56 0.88 16.64
N ASN A 140 -13.25 -0.26 16.58
CA ASN A 140 -13.00 -1.40 17.48
C ASN A 140 -11.56 -1.91 17.35
N LYS A 141 -11.00 -1.94 16.13
CA LYS A 141 -9.59 -2.31 15.93
C LYS A 141 -8.63 -1.28 16.52
N ILE A 142 -8.93 0.02 16.42
CA ILE A 142 -8.11 1.10 17.03
C ILE A 142 -8.16 1.01 18.56
N GLU A 143 -9.32 0.74 19.16
CA GLU A 143 -9.48 0.49 20.60
C GLU A 143 -8.60 -0.69 21.05
N PHE A 144 -8.62 -1.80 20.30
CA PHE A 144 -7.75 -2.92 20.57
C PHE A 144 -6.25 -2.54 20.53
N ILE A 145 -5.82 -1.76 19.53
CA ILE A 145 -4.41 -1.29 19.41
C ILE A 145 -4.04 -0.39 20.59
N ALA A 146 -4.92 0.53 20.98
CA ALA A 146 -4.71 1.44 22.10
C ALA A 146 -4.45 0.70 23.43
N GLU A 147 -5.10 -0.45 23.61
CA GLU A 147 -4.96 -1.28 24.81
C GLU A 147 -3.76 -2.24 24.75
N HIS A 148 -3.51 -2.85 23.58
CA HIS A 148 -2.68 -4.05 23.48
C HIS A 148 -1.37 -3.90 22.69
N ASP A 149 -1.18 -2.85 21.87
CA ASP A 149 0.04 -2.73 21.08
C ASP A 149 1.27 -2.58 22.01
N PRO A 150 2.37 -3.31 21.77
CA PRO A 150 3.56 -3.23 22.63
C PRO A 150 4.37 -1.94 22.43
N ARG A 151 4.13 -1.18 21.35
CA ARG A 151 4.87 0.04 21.03
C ARG A 151 4.13 1.25 21.58
N ASP A 152 4.68 1.88 22.60
CA ASP A 152 4.08 3.03 23.27
C ASP A 152 3.62 4.13 22.30
N PHE A 153 4.44 4.44 21.29
CA PHE A 153 4.09 5.44 20.29
C PHE A 153 2.83 5.07 19.48
N VAL A 154 2.68 3.80 19.10
CA VAL A 154 1.51 3.31 18.36
C VAL A 154 0.27 3.34 19.25
N LYS A 155 0.38 2.95 20.53
CA LYS A 155 -0.72 3.07 21.50
C LYS A 155 -1.21 4.51 21.65
N GLN A 156 -0.28 5.45 21.88
CA GLN A 156 -0.60 6.86 22.08
C GLN A 156 -1.25 7.46 20.83
N LEU A 157 -0.76 7.07 19.64
CA LEU A 157 -1.41 7.44 18.39
C LEU A 157 -2.84 6.92 18.32
N ALA A 158 -3.08 5.64 18.60
CA ALA A 158 -4.41 5.03 18.58
C ALA A 158 -5.38 5.73 19.57
N ILE A 159 -4.95 5.97 20.80
CA ILE A 159 -5.71 6.76 21.79
C ILE A 159 -6.07 8.14 21.23
N SER A 160 -5.10 8.84 20.62
CA SER A 160 -5.34 10.15 20.03
C SER A 160 -6.37 10.14 18.89
N LYS A 161 -6.51 9.01 18.17
CA LYS A 161 -7.52 8.85 17.13
C LYS A 161 -8.91 8.70 17.70
N LEU A 162 -9.06 7.96 18.80
CA LEU A 162 -10.35 7.75 19.45
C LEU A 162 -10.94 9.01 20.08
N LEU A 163 -10.08 9.97 20.47
CA LEU A 163 -10.49 11.25 21.05
C LEU A 163 -10.89 12.32 20.02
N LYS A 164 -10.59 12.10 18.73
CA LYS A 164 -10.81 13.09 17.65
C LYS A 164 -12.13 12.90 16.89
N HIS A 165 -12.96 11.95 17.32
CA HIS A 165 -14.32 11.71 16.83
C HIS A 165 -15.32 11.88 17.98
#